data_AF-A0A356X2B8-F1
#
_entry.id   AF-A0A356X2B8-F1
#
_cell.length_a   1.000
_cell.length_b   1.000
_cell.length_c   1.000
_cell.angle_alpha   90.00
_cell.angle_beta   90.00
_cell.angle_gamma   90.00
#
_symmetry.space_group_name_H-M   'P 1'
#
loop_
_entity.id
_entity.type
_entity.pdbx_description
1 polymer ?
#
loop_
_entity_poly.entity_id
_entity_poly.type
_entity_poly.pdbx_seq_one_letter_code
_entity_poly.pdbx_strand_id
1 'polypeptide(L)'
;MRKHTQNVLLDVCLFVGFIGLIATGIILYFVLPPGSRQDTFAVLTRHQWGDIHFWIAAAFTAFIALHLTLHASWLKSSYFR
;
A
#
# COMPACT_ATOMS: atom_id res chain seq x y z
N MET A 1 -22.75 7.32 -5.27
CA MET A 1 -21.66 7.88 -6.11
C MET A 1 -21.70 7.27 -7.49
N ARG A 2 -21.21 7.96 -8.54
CA ARG A 2 -21.10 7.37 -9.88
C ARG A 2 -19.97 6.33 -9.89
N LYS A 3 -20.11 5.25 -10.66
CA LYS A 3 -19.10 4.18 -10.77
C LYS A 3 -17.70 4.73 -11.08
N HIS A 4 -17.63 5.68 -12.00
CA HIS A 4 -16.38 6.39 -12.33
C HIS A 4 -15.72 7.02 -11.09
N THR A 5 -16.50 7.73 -10.26
CA THR A 5 -15.98 8.36 -9.04
C THR A 5 -15.50 7.33 -8.02
N GLN A 6 -16.16 6.17 -7.91
CA GLN A 6 -15.73 5.10 -7.02
C GLN A 6 -14.39 4.49 -7.47
N ASN A 7 -14.21 4.27 -8.77
CA ASN A 7 -12.96 3.75 -9.34
C ASN A 7 -11.82 4.74 -9.12
N VAL A 8 -12.03 6.03 -9.43
CA VAL A 8 -11.02 7.08 -9.20
C VAL A 8 -10.62 7.14 -7.73
N LEU A 9 -11.57 7.04 -6.81
CA LEU A 9 -11.26 7.03 -5.38
C LEU A 9 -10.41 5.81 -4.98
N LEU A 10 -10.77 4.62 -5.46
CA LEU A 10 -10.02 3.40 -5.20
C LEU A 10 -8.59 3.49 -5.75
N ASP A 11 -8.43 4.02 -6.97
CA ASP A 11 -7.13 4.18 -7.62
C ASP A 11 -6.25 5.20 -6.88
N VAL A 12 -6.84 6.30 -6.39
CA VAL A 12 -6.13 7.27 -5.53
C VAL A 12 -5.71 6.63 -4.21
N CYS A 13 -6.60 5.87 -3.56
CA CYS A 13 -6.25 5.14 -2.33
C CYS A 13 -5.11 4.15 -2.56
N LEU A 14 -5.11 3.43 -3.68
CA LEU A 14 -4.03 2.53 -4.08
C LEU A 14 -2.74 3.29 -4.32
N PHE A 15 -2.78 4.40 -5.07
CA PHE A 15 -1.59 5.20 -5.35
C PHE A 15 -0.95 5.74 -4.06
N VAL A 16 -1.76 6.30 -3.16
CA VAL A 16 -1.29 6.78 -1.84
C VAL A 16 -0.72 5.63 -1.00
N GLY A 17 -1.41 4.48 -0.96
CA GLY A 17 -0.93 3.29 -0.25
C GLY A 17 0.41 2.79 -0.80
N PHE A 18 0.58 2.78 -2.12
CA PHE A 18 1.83 2.39 -2.78
C PHE A 18 3.00 3.31 -2.41
N ILE A 19 2.79 4.63 -2.48
CA ILE A 19 3.80 5.60 -2.06
C ILE A 19 4.13 5.42 -0.57
N GLY A 20 3.12 5.19 0.28
CA GLY A 20 3.30 4.90 1.70
C GLY A 20 4.15 3.64 1.95
N LEU A 21 3.90 2.56 1.21
CA LEU A 21 4.69 1.31 1.29
C LEU A 21 6.14 1.54 0.90
N ILE A 22 6.41 2.27 -0.19
CA ILE A 22 7.77 2.60 -0.62
C ILE A 22 8.46 3.44 0.45
N ALA A 23 7.84 4.52 0.92
CA ALA A 23 8.44 5.41 1.89
C ALA A 23 8.78 4.69 3.20
N THR A 24 7.84 3.92 3.74
CA THR A 24 8.05 3.14 4.98
C THR A 24 9.01 1.98 4.78
N GLY A 25 9.04 1.35 3.60
CA GLY A 25 10.02 0.33 3.24
C GLY A 25 11.44 0.89 3.18
N ILE A 26 11.62 2.09 2.61
CA ILE A 26 12.90 2.81 2.59
C ILE A 26 13.35 3.09 4.03
N ILE A 27 12.44 3.56 4.90
CA ILE A 27 12.75 3.79 6.32
C ILE A 27 13.21 2.49 6.99
N LEU A 28 12.46 1.39 6.85
CA LEU A 28 12.77 0.12 7.51
C LEU A 28 14.01 -0.60 6.98
N TYR A 29 14.38 -0.35 5.71
CA TYR A 29 15.52 -1.00 5.08
C TYR A 29 16.80 -0.17 5.21
N PHE A 30 16.74 1.14 4.96
CA PHE A 30 17.93 2.00 4.91
C PHE A 30 18.14 2.84 6.18
N VAL A 31 17.06 3.33 6.80
CA VAL A 31 17.17 4.27 7.96
C VAL A 31 17.20 3.51 9.29
N LEU A 32 16.35 2.49 9.43
CA LEU A 32 16.23 1.64 10.62
C LEU A 32 16.41 0.17 10.24
N PRO A 33 17.61 -0.23 9.74
CA PRO A 33 17.89 -1.60 9.33
C PRO A 33 17.75 -2.59 10.50
N PRO A 34 17.68 -3.90 10.24
CA PRO A 34 17.64 -4.92 11.29
C PRO A 34 18.77 -4.71 12.32
N GLY A 35 18.41 -4.67 13.61
CA GLY A 35 19.37 -4.43 14.70
C GLY A 35 19.34 -3.01 15.30
N SER A 36 18.67 -2.04 14.66
CA SER A 36 18.46 -0.65 15.11
C SER A 36 17.50 -0.50 16.31
N ARG A 37 17.54 -1.44 17.27
CA ARG A 37 16.49 -1.58 18.32
C ARG A 37 16.27 -0.33 19.18
N GLN A 38 17.30 0.50 19.38
CA GLN A 38 17.23 1.72 20.18
C GLN A 38 17.14 2.99 19.32
N ASP A 39 17.31 2.86 18.00
CA ASP A 39 17.28 4.02 17.10
C ASP A 39 15.84 4.40 16.78
N THR A 40 15.63 5.69 16.56
CA THR A 40 14.33 6.25 16.20
C THR A 40 14.44 7.11 14.94
N PHE A 41 13.37 7.14 14.16
CA PHE A 41 13.20 8.06 13.05
C PHE A 41 11.82 8.71 13.17
N ALA A 42 11.77 10.05 13.15
CA ALA A 42 10.55 10.82 13.42
C ALA A 42 9.84 10.37 14.72
N VAL A 43 10.61 10.19 15.80
CA VAL A 43 10.12 9.79 17.15
C VAL A 43 9.62 8.34 17.24
N LEU A 44 9.55 7.60 16.13
CA LEU A 44 9.11 6.21 16.09
C LEU A 44 10.29 5.23 16.01
N THR A 45 10.17 4.14 16.74
CA THR A 45 11.11 3.01 16.68
C THR A 45 10.92 2.21 15.39
N ARG A 46 11.90 1.34 15.08
CA ARG A 46 11.79 0.38 13.98
C ARG A 46 10.53 -0.48 14.07
N HIS A 47 10.12 -0.88 15.27
CA HIS A 47 8.94 -1.73 15.44
C HIS A 47 7.66 -0.97 15.08
N GLN A 48 7.53 0.27 15.55
CA GLN A 48 6.37 1.12 15.25
C GLN A 48 6.28 1.47 13.76
N TRP A 49 7.41 1.77 13.10
CA TRP A 49 7.43 1.91 11.64
C TRP A 49 7.04 0.61 10.92
N GLY A 50 7.41 -0.54 11.50
CA GLY A 50 7.01 -1.87 11.04
C GLY A 50 5.50 -2.06 11.10
N ASP A 51 4.86 -1.66 12.20
CA ASP A 51 3.41 -1.74 12.37
C ASP A 51 2.68 -0.85 11.36
N ILE A 52 3.16 0.39 11.18
CA ILE A 52 2.62 1.30 10.16
C ILE A 52 2.74 0.69 8.77
N HIS A 53 3.93 0.20 8.40
CA HIS A 53 4.16 -0.45 7.11
C HIS A 53 3.24 -1.64 6.91
N PHE A 54 3.09 -2.49 7.93
CA PHE A 54 2.24 -3.68 7.88
C PHE A 54 0.76 -3.32 7.66
N TRP A 55 0.22 -2.34 8.39
CA TRP A 55 -1.19 -1.97 8.22
C TRP A 55 -1.45 -1.26 6.89
N ILE A 56 -0.51 -0.47 6.37
CA ILE A 56 -0.59 0.07 5.00
C ILE A 56 -0.58 -1.10 4.01
N ALA A 57 0.31 -2.09 4.16
CA ALA A 57 0.38 -3.25 3.28
C ALA A 57 -0.92 -4.07 3.29
N ALA A 58 -1.51 -4.29 4.47
CA ALA A 58 -2.77 -5.01 4.63
C ALA A 58 -3.92 -4.28 3.93
N ALA A 59 -4.04 -2.96 4.14
CA ALA A 59 -5.06 -2.14 3.49
C ALA A 59 -4.87 -2.08 1.97
N PHE A 60 -3.63 -1.88 1.50
CA PHE A 60 -3.29 -1.89 0.08
C PHE A 60 -3.64 -3.23 -0.57
N THR A 61 -3.36 -4.34 0.11
CA THR A 61 -3.69 -5.69 -0.37
C THR A 61 -5.22 -5.88 -0.51
N ALA A 62 -6.00 -5.39 0.45
CA ALA A 62 -7.46 -5.44 0.35
C ALA A 62 -7.97 -4.57 -0.82
N PHE A 63 -7.43 -3.37 -0.99
CA PHE A 63 -7.81 -2.47 -2.08
C PHE A 63 -7.39 -2.98 -3.46
N ILE A 64 -6.24 -3.63 -3.60
CA ILE A 64 -5.82 -4.14 -4.90
C ILE A 64 -6.68 -5.35 -5.29
N ALA A 65 -7.06 -6.20 -4.34
CA ALA A 65 -8.02 -7.28 -4.58
C ALA A 65 -9.39 -6.71 -5.01
N LEU A 66 -9.86 -5.65 -4.35
CA LEU A 66 -11.08 -4.95 -4.76
C LEU A 66 -10.96 -4.33 -6.16
N HIS A 67 -9.83 -3.70 -6.48
CA HIS A 67 -9.59 -3.12 -7.80
C HIS A 67 -9.62 -4.19 -8.89
N LEU A 68 -8.92 -5.31 -8.69
CA LEU A 68 -8.92 -6.42 -9.64
C LEU A 68 -10.32 -7.03 -9.84
N THR A 69 -11.10 -7.18 -8.76
CA THR A 69 -12.48 -7.70 -8.88
C THR A 69 -13.40 -6.73 -9.63
N LEU A 70 -13.30 -5.42 -9.39
CA LEU A 70 -14.06 -4.41 -10.13
C LEU A 70 -13.67 -4.33 -11.61
N HIS A 71 -12.40 -4.61 -11.93
CA HIS A 71 -11.87 -4.57 -13.30
C HIS A 71 -11.79 -5.96 -13.98
N ALA A 72 -12.33 -7.02 -13.36
CA ALA A 72 -12.21 -8.39 -13.86
C ALA A 72 -12.81 -8.62 -15.25
N SER A 73 -13.92 -7.93 -15.58
CA SER A 73 -14.55 -8.03 -16.92
C SER A 73 -13.66 -7.43 -18.01
N TRP A 74 -13.02 -6.30 -17.71
CA TRP A 74 -12.05 -5.68 -18.60
C TRP A 74 -10.84 -6.59 -18.80
N LEU A 75 -10.28 -7.14 -17.70
CA LEU A 75 -9.14 -8.06 -17.76
C LEU A 75 -9.43 -9.29 -18.64
N LYS A 76 -10.61 -9.92 -18.47
CA LYS A 76 -11.05 -11.03 -19.31
C LYS A 76 -11.12 -10.64 -20.79
N SER A 77 -11.77 -9.52 -21.10
CA SER A 77 -11.91 -9.04 -22.48
C SER A 77 -10.58 -8.61 -23.13
N SER A 78 -9.62 -8.12 -22.35
CA SER A 78 -8.35 -7.62 -22.86
C SER A 78 -7.30 -8.71 -23.07
N TYR A 79 -7.31 -9.77 -22.27
CA TYR A 79 -6.26 -10.80 -22.29
C TYR A 79 -6.72 -12.18 -22.78
N PHE A 80 -8.00 -12.53 -22.65
CA PHE A 80 -8.52 -13.87 -22.96
C PHE A 80 -9.56 -13.81 -24.09
N ARG A 81 -9.15 -13.26 -25.24
CA ARG A 81 -9.97 -13.24 -26.46
C ARG A 81 -10.27 -14.65 -26.97
#